data_AF-A0A1I4WA48-F1
#
_entry.id   AF-A0A1I4WA48-F1
#
_cell.length_a   1.000
_cell.length_b   1.000
_cell.length_c   1.000
_cell.angle_alpha   90.00
_cell.angle_beta   90.00
_cell.angle_gamma   90.00
#
_symmetry.space_group_name_H-M   'P 1'
#
loop_
_entity.id
_entity.type
_entity.pdbx_description
1 polymer ?
#
loop_
_entity_poly.entity_id
_entity_poly.type
_entity_poly.pdbx_seq_one_letter_code
_entity_poly.pdbx_strand_id
1 'polypeptide(L)'
;MGVRVERLVRPLTVPDFKAYGKPEAGTTLPAGTYVISMAQGRKHWIQAMLNEDSYTPFPYFYDVTAWSLPLIGNVSGGSSGAVLRPKAVRVPTPAAPRPGHEGKAPRLAVLQLSATSSSARESAGWLRHRLDRDWKLPFTLLTPADVAAGELSGVEVLLTPNGPASSAYTALGDAGRAALQQWARAGGRYVGWRGGARLGLTTATLAEPTSDIPGTLFRVKVDGASPLARGVGATAWNFTSYDLVIKASSGVAVAYPEADSPDWFVSGYERGASELGGTAAVVDQPVGEGRSVLFAAEPNFRALTDGTARLLYNAILGPDPAKAAAPRAGATAKAAREAAGLPSYESPIRVSVKAADAAGTVSVLRSVGAAWAERRAGGVVHYVIDNPRGLPVDHHPFAGRLPSLIRAAGIAPVAVTLP
;
A
#
# COMPACT_ATOMS: atom_id res chain seq x y z
N MET A 1 -14.36 -9.30 -24.01
CA MET A 1 -12.97 -9.04 -24.48
C MET A 1 -12.42 -10.03 -25.52
N GLY A 2 -13.02 -11.21 -25.73
CA GLY A 2 -12.66 -12.09 -26.86
C GLY A 2 -11.28 -12.78 -26.77
N VAL A 3 -10.62 -12.72 -25.60
CA VAL A 3 -9.40 -13.48 -25.31
C VAL A 3 -9.77 -14.95 -25.15
N ARG A 4 -9.11 -15.84 -25.90
CA ARG A 4 -9.22 -17.28 -25.70
C ARG A 4 -8.31 -17.69 -24.55
N VAL A 5 -8.91 -18.34 -23.56
CA VAL A 5 -8.25 -18.95 -22.41
C VAL A 5 -8.51 -20.44 -22.46
N GLU A 6 -7.46 -21.23 -22.25
CA GLU A 6 -7.52 -22.68 -22.20
C GLU A 6 -7.05 -23.17 -20.82
N ARG A 7 -7.36 -24.42 -20.48
CA ARG A 7 -6.94 -25.07 -19.25
C ARG A 7 -6.28 -26.39 -19.57
N LEU A 8 -5.07 -26.61 -19.05
CA LEU A 8 -4.32 -27.85 -19.26
C LEU A 8 -5.13 -29.07 -18.80
N VAL A 9 -5.18 -30.11 -19.63
CA VAL A 9 -5.76 -31.41 -19.25
C VAL A 9 -4.72 -32.42 -18.79
N ARG A 10 -3.44 -32.15 -19.06
CA ARG A 10 -2.28 -32.93 -18.61
C ARG A 10 -1.16 -31.96 -18.20
N PRO A 11 -0.22 -32.38 -17.33
CA PRO A 11 0.94 -31.56 -17.03
C PRO A 11 1.71 -31.15 -18.30
N LEU A 12 2.32 -29.97 -18.29
CA LEU A 12 3.10 -29.42 -19.39
C LEU A 12 4.49 -29.02 -18.87
N THR A 13 5.53 -29.66 -19.40
CA THR A 13 6.91 -29.21 -19.16
C THR A 13 7.21 -27.98 -20.01
N VAL A 14 7.73 -26.94 -19.37
CA VAL A 14 8.07 -25.65 -19.96
C VAL A 14 9.54 -25.37 -19.66
N PRO A 15 10.42 -25.26 -20.67
CA PRO A 15 11.86 -25.14 -20.44
C PRO A 15 12.32 -23.77 -19.95
N ASP A 16 11.55 -22.72 -20.25
CA ASP A 16 11.88 -21.30 -20.09
C ASP A 16 10.78 -20.54 -19.33
N PHE A 17 10.17 -21.17 -18.32
CA PHE A 17 9.07 -20.53 -17.59
C PHE A 17 9.61 -19.38 -16.75
N LYS A 18 9.21 -18.16 -17.10
CA LYS A 18 9.45 -16.94 -16.32
C LYS A 18 8.29 -16.73 -15.36
N ALA A 19 8.40 -17.28 -14.16
CA ALA A 19 7.43 -17.00 -13.10
C ALA A 19 7.49 -15.52 -12.70
N TYR A 20 6.34 -14.95 -12.32
CA TYR A 20 6.29 -13.53 -11.98
C TYR A 20 7.29 -13.15 -10.88
N GLY A 21 8.13 -12.16 -11.18
CA GLY A 21 9.18 -11.68 -10.29
C GLY A 21 10.35 -12.63 -10.08
N LYS A 22 10.53 -13.64 -10.93
CA LYS A 22 11.59 -14.65 -10.81
C LYS A 22 12.35 -14.82 -12.13
N PRO A 23 13.62 -15.27 -12.08
CA PRO A 23 14.35 -15.68 -13.28
C PRO A 23 13.65 -16.84 -14.02
N GLU A 24 13.97 -16.97 -15.31
CA GLU A 24 13.51 -18.11 -16.12
C GLU A 24 14.07 -19.42 -15.58
N ALA A 25 13.21 -20.45 -15.52
CA ALA A 25 13.60 -21.79 -15.14
C ALA A 25 12.71 -22.84 -15.82
N GLY A 26 13.28 -24.04 -16.02
CA GLY A 26 12.50 -25.20 -16.43
C GLY A 26 11.52 -25.62 -15.33
N THR A 27 10.26 -25.85 -15.68
CA THR A 27 9.24 -26.32 -14.74
C THR A 27 8.24 -27.26 -15.41
N THR A 28 7.42 -27.93 -14.60
CA THR A 28 6.24 -28.65 -15.09
C THR A 28 4.99 -28.02 -14.49
N LEU A 29 4.20 -27.38 -15.36
CA LEU A 29 2.90 -26.83 -14.98
C LEU A 29 1.90 -27.97 -14.83
N PRO A 30 1.15 -28.06 -13.72
CA PRO A 30 0.22 -29.17 -13.50
C PRO A 30 -0.99 -29.10 -14.44
N ALA A 31 -1.69 -30.23 -14.58
CA ALA A 31 -3.03 -30.23 -15.16
C ALA A 31 -3.93 -29.25 -14.38
N GLY A 32 -4.78 -28.52 -15.10
CA GLY A 32 -5.64 -27.50 -14.52
C GLY A 32 -5.09 -26.06 -14.59
N THR A 33 -3.83 -25.85 -14.95
CA THR A 33 -3.26 -24.50 -15.17
C THR A 33 -3.93 -23.82 -16.36
N TYR A 34 -4.24 -22.52 -16.20
CA TYR A 34 -4.75 -21.69 -17.29
C TYR A 34 -3.62 -21.30 -18.25
N VAL A 35 -3.88 -21.43 -19.55
CA VAL A 35 -2.95 -21.08 -20.61
C VAL A 35 -3.60 -20.06 -21.53
N ILE A 36 -2.86 -18.99 -21.81
CA ILE A 36 -3.30 -17.90 -22.67
C ILE A 36 -2.25 -17.74 -23.76
N SER A 37 -2.55 -18.23 -24.97
CA SER A 37 -1.62 -18.10 -26.09
C SER A 37 -1.52 -16.64 -26.56
N MET A 38 -0.32 -16.14 -26.80
CA MET A 38 -0.10 -14.84 -27.47
C MET A 38 -0.37 -14.90 -28.98
N ALA A 39 -0.57 -16.09 -29.57
CA ALA A 39 -0.93 -16.30 -30.98
C ALA A 39 -2.43 -16.03 -31.25
N GLN A 40 -2.91 -14.85 -30.84
CA GLN A 40 -4.27 -14.37 -31.08
C GLN A 40 -4.28 -12.85 -31.24
N GLY A 41 -5.28 -12.31 -31.94
CA GLY A 41 -5.38 -10.87 -32.25
C GLY A 41 -5.48 -9.93 -31.04
N ARG A 42 -5.63 -10.46 -29.82
CA ARG A 42 -5.70 -9.70 -28.56
C ARG A 42 -4.38 -9.66 -27.77
N LYS A 43 -3.26 -10.09 -28.36
CA LYS A 43 -1.94 -10.17 -27.69
C LYS A 43 -1.50 -8.90 -26.95
N HIS A 44 -1.75 -7.71 -27.50
CA HIS A 44 -1.39 -6.45 -26.82
C HIS A 44 -2.23 -6.20 -25.55
N TRP A 45 -3.50 -6.60 -25.56
CA TRP A 45 -4.35 -6.55 -24.36
C TRP A 45 -3.89 -7.57 -23.32
N ILE A 46 -3.52 -8.78 -23.75
CA ILE A 46 -2.96 -9.81 -22.85
C ILE A 46 -1.69 -9.29 -22.19
N GLN A 47 -0.78 -8.69 -22.97
CA GLN A 47 0.44 -8.05 -22.45
C GLN A 47 0.09 -6.93 -21.47
N ALA A 48 -0.79 -6.00 -21.84
CA ALA A 48 -1.17 -4.88 -20.97
C ALA A 48 -1.77 -5.34 -19.62
N MET A 49 -2.47 -6.47 -19.61
CA MET A 49 -3.14 -6.98 -18.40
C MET A 49 -2.24 -7.89 -17.56
N LEU A 50 -1.38 -8.70 -18.18
CA LEU A 50 -0.65 -9.79 -17.50
C LEU A 50 0.86 -9.60 -17.42
N ASN A 51 1.42 -8.51 -17.96
CA ASN A 51 2.84 -8.23 -17.83
C ASN A 51 3.21 -7.86 -16.40
N GLU A 52 4.37 -8.29 -15.92
CA GLU A 52 4.84 -8.07 -14.56
C GLU A 52 5.53 -6.72 -14.35
N ASP A 53 6.17 -6.17 -15.37
CA ASP A 53 7.08 -5.03 -15.24
C ASP A 53 6.57 -3.80 -16.00
N SER A 54 6.21 -2.77 -15.26
CA SER A 54 5.81 -1.47 -15.79
C SER A 54 6.94 -0.43 -15.73
N TYR A 55 8.16 -0.85 -16.07
CA TYR A 55 9.35 0.00 -16.12
C TYR A 55 9.05 1.40 -16.69
N THR A 56 9.41 2.41 -15.91
CA THR A 56 9.19 3.82 -16.27
C THR A 56 10.54 4.53 -16.47
N PRO A 57 10.90 4.91 -17.71
CA PRO A 57 12.24 5.45 -18.02
C PRO A 57 12.43 6.94 -17.71
N PHE A 58 11.40 7.63 -17.23
CA PHE A 58 11.43 9.08 -17.02
C PHE A 58 11.10 9.45 -15.56
N PRO A 59 11.69 10.52 -15.01
CA PRO A 59 11.56 10.91 -13.61
C PRO A 59 10.41 11.91 -13.37
N TYR A 60 9.30 11.78 -14.07
CA TYR A 60 8.20 12.76 -14.00
C TYR A 60 6.84 12.07 -13.94
N PHE A 61 6.07 12.36 -12.89
CA PHE A 61 4.87 11.61 -12.54
C PHE A 61 3.74 12.55 -12.14
N TYR A 62 2.52 12.24 -12.58
CA TYR A 62 1.29 12.89 -12.12
C TYR A 62 0.35 11.89 -11.42
N ASP A 63 0.68 10.60 -11.45
CA ASP A 63 0.00 9.51 -10.78
C ASP A 63 1.03 8.39 -10.54
N VAL A 64 0.57 7.19 -10.21
CA VAL A 64 1.37 6.00 -9.95
C VAL A 64 2.11 5.46 -11.18
N THR A 65 3.21 4.74 -10.96
CA THR A 65 4.07 4.18 -12.02
C THR A 65 3.91 2.68 -12.23
N ALA A 66 3.23 2.00 -11.31
CA ALA A 66 3.03 0.56 -11.36
C ALA A 66 1.61 0.14 -11.70
N TRP A 67 1.50 -0.73 -12.70
CA TRP A 67 0.26 -1.44 -13.00
C TRP A 67 0.55 -2.85 -13.51
N SER A 68 0.25 -3.86 -12.70
CA SER A 68 0.27 -5.26 -13.11
C SER A 68 -0.82 -6.02 -12.36
N LEU A 69 -1.88 -6.41 -13.07
CA LEU A 69 -3.00 -7.13 -12.47
C LEU A 69 -2.63 -8.45 -11.80
N PRO A 70 -1.75 -9.31 -12.36
CA PRO A 70 -1.38 -10.53 -11.64
C PRO A 70 -0.65 -10.21 -10.34
N LEU A 71 0.22 -9.20 -10.29
CA LEU A 71 0.92 -8.84 -9.06
C LEU A 71 -0.05 -8.23 -8.05
N ILE A 72 -0.83 -7.22 -8.47
CA ILE A 72 -1.84 -6.53 -7.65
C ILE A 72 -2.89 -7.53 -7.10
N GLY A 73 -3.30 -8.50 -7.90
CA GLY A 73 -4.23 -9.57 -7.52
C GLY A 73 -3.58 -10.75 -6.79
N ASN A 74 -2.26 -10.72 -6.59
CA ASN A 74 -1.44 -11.81 -6.06
C ASN A 74 -1.69 -13.18 -6.73
N VAL A 75 -1.83 -13.16 -8.05
CA VAL A 75 -2.09 -14.34 -8.88
C VAL A 75 -0.76 -15.00 -9.25
N SER A 76 -0.59 -16.27 -8.88
CA SER A 76 0.55 -17.07 -9.32
C SER A 76 0.50 -17.31 -10.83
N GLY A 77 1.63 -17.12 -11.51
CA GLY A 77 1.71 -17.25 -12.96
C GLY A 77 3.06 -16.83 -13.51
N GLY A 78 3.09 -16.65 -14.83
CA GLY A 78 4.30 -16.31 -15.56
C GLY A 78 4.10 -16.40 -17.06
N SER A 79 5.20 -16.27 -17.79
CA SER A 79 5.24 -16.37 -19.26
C SER A 79 6.30 -17.37 -19.72
N SER A 80 6.23 -17.74 -20.99
CA SER A 80 7.26 -18.54 -21.68
C SER A 80 7.34 -18.06 -23.12
N GLY A 81 8.56 -17.99 -23.66
CA GLY A 81 8.81 -17.66 -25.07
C GLY A 81 8.75 -18.88 -25.99
N ALA A 82 8.77 -20.09 -25.42
CA ALA A 82 8.75 -21.33 -26.16
C ALA A 82 7.45 -21.55 -26.98
N VAL A 83 7.60 -22.15 -28.16
CA VAL A 83 6.46 -22.62 -28.95
C VAL A 83 5.99 -23.96 -28.40
N LEU A 84 4.97 -23.92 -27.55
CA LEU A 84 4.40 -25.09 -26.88
C LEU A 84 3.13 -25.59 -27.58
N ARG A 85 2.86 -26.89 -27.47
CA ARG A 85 1.63 -27.54 -27.98
C ARG A 85 0.86 -28.21 -26.83
N PRO A 86 0.33 -27.44 -25.87
CA PRO A 86 -0.33 -28.00 -24.69
C PRO A 86 -1.56 -28.83 -25.08
N LYS A 87 -1.78 -29.93 -24.36
CA LYS A 87 -3.11 -30.57 -24.34
C LYS A 87 -3.97 -29.78 -23.38
N ALA A 88 -4.88 -28.96 -23.92
CA ALA A 88 -5.73 -28.07 -23.16
C ALA A 88 -7.15 -28.03 -23.74
N VAL A 89 -8.11 -27.58 -22.92
CA VAL A 89 -9.50 -27.36 -23.33
C VAL A 89 -9.87 -25.91 -23.11
N ARG A 90 -10.70 -25.36 -23.99
CA ARG A 90 -11.19 -23.98 -23.85
C ARG A 90 -11.98 -23.81 -22.56
N VAL A 91 -11.72 -22.70 -21.86
CA VAL A 91 -12.44 -22.32 -20.64
C VAL A 91 -13.60 -21.40 -21.02
N PRO A 92 -14.84 -21.68 -20.58
CA PRO A 92 -15.92 -20.71 -20.68
C PRO A 92 -15.66 -19.53 -19.75
N THR A 93 -16.35 -18.41 -19.96
CA THR A 93 -16.26 -17.27 -19.04
C THR A 93 -16.72 -17.73 -17.64
N PRO A 94 -15.89 -17.60 -16.59
CA PRO A 94 -16.31 -17.97 -15.24
C PRO A 94 -17.42 -17.04 -14.76
N ALA A 95 -18.31 -17.56 -13.92
CA ALA A 95 -19.28 -16.72 -13.22
C ALA A 95 -18.54 -15.69 -12.35
N ALA A 96 -19.10 -14.48 -12.25
CA ALA A 96 -18.58 -13.49 -11.32
C ALA A 96 -18.62 -14.06 -9.88
N PRO A 97 -17.57 -13.84 -9.07
CA PRO A 97 -17.61 -14.18 -7.65
C PRO A 97 -18.82 -13.54 -6.98
N ARG A 98 -19.46 -14.29 -6.07
CA ARG A 98 -20.55 -13.72 -5.27
C ARG A 98 -19.96 -12.81 -4.20
N PRO A 99 -20.43 -11.57 -4.07
CA PRO A 99 -20.07 -10.73 -2.94
C PRO A 99 -20.49 -11.36 -1.61
N GLY A 100 -19.71 -11.12 -0.57
CA GLY A 100 -19.98 -11.56 0.79
C GLY A 100 -18.72 -11.85 1.59
N HIS A 101 -18.95 -12.33 2.80
CA HIS A 101 -17.93 -12.86 3.69
C HIS A 101 -18.39 -14.21 4.23
N GLU A 102 -17.43 -14.99 4.69
CA GLU A 102 -17.68 -16.20 5.45
C GLU A 102 -17.60 -15.90 6.94
N GLY A 103 -18.45 -16.54 7.75
CA GLY A 103 -18.47 -16.36 9.20
C GLY A 103 -19.36 -15.20 9.66
N LYS A 104 -19.28 -14.87 10.95
CA LYS A 104 -20.05 -13.79 11.58
C LYS A 104 -19.33 -12.46 11.40
N ALA A 105 -20.02 -11.45 10.86
CA ALA A 105 -19.50 -10.08 10.82
C ALA A 105 -19.33 -9.52 12.24
N PRO A 106 -18.13 -9.01 12.60
CA PRO A 106 -17.97 -8.22 13.81
C PRO A 106 -18.63 -6.85 13.65
N ARG A 107 -18.92 -6.18 14.76
CA ARG A 107 -19.36 -4.78 14.72
C ARG A 107 -18.19 -3.89 14.31
N LEU A 108 -18.25 -3.45 13.06
CA LEU A 108 -17.20 -2.69 12.40
C LEU A 108 -17.46 -1.19 12.50
N ALA A 109 -16.42 -0.42 12.75
CA ALA A 109 -16.43 1.02 12.53
C ALA A 109 -15.28 1.44 11.60
N VAL A 110 -15.51 2.51 10.82
CA VAL A 110 -14.49 3.17 10.00
C VAL A 110 -14.25 4.56 10.57
N LEU A 111 -13.05 4.82 11.08
CA LEU A 111 -12.64 6.14 11.54
C LEU A 111 -12.11 6.97 10.37
N GLN A 112 -12.92 7.89 9.86
CA GLN A 112 -12.50 8.82 8.82
C GLN A 112 -11.78 10.02 9.45
N LEU A 113 -10.48 10.15 9.17
CA LEU A 113 -9.59 11.12 9.82
C LEU A 113 -9.91 12.58 9.50
N SER A 114 -10.57 12.85 8.38
CA SER A 114 -11.01 14.20 7.98
C SER A 114 -12.17 14.13 7.00
N ALA A 115 -13.13 15.05 7.14
CA ALA A 115 -14.25 15.21 6.20
C ALA A 115 -13.85 15.95 4.91
N THR A 116 -12.76 16.74 4.95
CA THR A 116 -12.40 17.70 3.90
C THR A 116 -11.15 17.31 3.12
N SER A 117 -10.24 16.54 3.72
CA SER A 117 -9.04 16.02 3.04
C SER A 117 -9.42 15.07 1.90
N SER A 118 -8.83 15.29 0.72
CA SER A 118 -9.00 14.42 -0.45
C SER A 118 -8.42 13.04 -0.16
N SER A 119 -7.21 12.98 0.40
CA SER A 119 -6.56 11.70 0.75
C SER A 119 -7.38 10.87 1.74
N ALA A 120 -8.02 11.52 2.72
CA ALA A 120 -8.91 10.85 3.67
C ALA A 120 -10.21 10.34 3.03
N ARG A 121 -10.84 11.18 2.20
CA ARG A 121 -12.08 10.83 1.47
C ARG A 121 -11.87 9.69 0.49
N GLU A 122 -10.75 9.68 -0.23
CA GLU A 122 -10.42 8.64 -1.20
C GLU A 122 -10.17 7.30 -0.52
N SER A 123 -9.28 7.27 0.47
CA SER A 123 -8.94 6.04 1.21
C SER A 123 -10.17 5.44 1.89
N ALA A 124 -10.94 6.26 2.63
CA ALA A 124 -12.19 5.81 3.23
C ALA A 124 -13.25 5.44 2.17
N GLY A 125 -13.35 6.15 1.06
CA GLY A 125 -14.29 5.86 -0.02
C GLY A 125 -14.07 4.50 -0.67
N TRP A 126 -12.82 4.17 -1.01
CA TRP A 126 -12.48 2.86 -1.57
C TRP A 126 -12.67 1.73 -0.58
N LEU A 127 -12.36 1.96 0.70
CA LEU A 127 -12.68 1.00 1.75
C LEU A 127 -14.19 0.75 1.85
N ARG A 128 -15.01 1.81 1.90
CA ARG A 128 -16.47 1.69 1.97
C ARG A 128 -17.02 0.93 0.77
N HIS A 129 -16.51 1.19 -0.44
CA HIS A 129 -16.86 0.40 -1.61
C HIS A 129 -16.61 -1.09 -1.38
N ARG A 130 -15.42 -1.46 -0.89
CA ARG A 130 -15.07 -2.87 -0.62
C ARG A 130 -15.98 -3.50 0.44
N LEU A 131 -16.22 -2.79 1.55
CA LEU A 131 -17.10 -3.25 2.63
C LEU A 131 -18.55 -3.46 2.15
N ASP A 132 -19.11 -2.48 1.44
CA ASP A 132 -20.51 -2.48 1.00
C ASP A 132 -20.76 -3.38 -0.21
N ARG A 133 -19.86 -3.36 -1.20
CA ARG A 133 -20.09 -4.00 -2.50
C ARG A 133 -19.56 -5.41 -2.56
N ASP A 134 -18.41 -5.67 -1.95
CA ASP A 134 -17.67 -6.91 -2.16
C ASP A 134 -17.72 -7.83 -0.96
N TRP A 135 -17.48 -7.33 0.25
CA TRP A 135 -17.47 -8.16 1.47
C TRP A 135 -18.81 -8.20 2.20
N LYS A 136 -19.73 -7.29 1.88
CA LYS A 136 -21.04 -7.16 2.54
C LYS A 136 -20.91 -7.08 4.07
N LEU A 137 -19.95 -6.27 4.53
CA LEU A 137 -19.70 -6.03 5.94
C LEU A 137 -20.31 -4.69 6.32
N PRO A 138 -21.40 -4.66 7.13
CA PRO A 138 -21.96 -3.41 7.61
C PRO A 138 -20.97 -2.71 8.55
N PHE A 139 -20.91 -1.37 8.47
CA PHE A 139 -20.03 -0.56 9.31
C PHE A 139 -20.70 0.74 9.74
N THR A 140 -20.22 1.30 10.84
CA THR A 140 -20.53 2.67 11.27
C THR A 140 -19.38 3.59 10.88
N LEU A 141 -19.67 4.73 10.25
CA LEU A 141 -18.65 5.76 10.01
C LEU A 141 -18.51 6.62 11.27
N LEU A 142 -17.28 6.78 11.76
CA LEU A 142 -16.95 7.61 12.91
C LEU A 142 -15.98 8.72 12.51
N THR A 143 -16.09 9.86 13.20
CA THR A 143 -15.11 10.95 13.21
C THR A 143 -14.27 10.90 14.48
N PRO A 144 -13.13 11.63 14.54
CA PRO A 144 -12.39 11.81 15.80
C PRO A 144 -13.25 12.34 16.96
N ALA A 145 -14.23 13.20 16.67
CA ALA A 145 -15.12 13.74 17.69
C ALA A 145 -16.08 12.68 18.24
N ASP A 146 -16.60 11.79 17.39
CA ASP A 146 -17.46 10.67 17.82
C ASP A 146 -16.69 9.70 18.73
N VAL A 147 -15.42 9.43 18.41
CA VAL A 147 -14.55 8.63 19.29
C VAL A 147 -14.36 9.31 20.65
N ALA A 148 -14.14 10.63 20.68
CA ALA A 148 -14.03 11.39 21.92
C ALA A 148 -15.35 11.43 22.71
N ALA A 149 -16.50 11.32 22.03
CA ALA A 149 -17.83 11.24 22.64
C ALA A 149 -18.19 9.83 23.14
N GLY A 150 -17.35 8.82 22.91
CA GLY A 150 -17.56 7.45 23.42
C GLY A 150 -18.24 6.48 22.44
N GLU A 151 -18.38 6.85 21.17
CA GLU A 151 -19.05 6.04 20.14
C GLU A 151 -18.27 4.76 19.73
N LEU A 152 -17.12 4.49 20.35
CA LEU A 152 -16.46 3.18 20.28
C LEU A 152 -17.19 2.10 21.09
N SER A 153 -18.20 2.46 21.88
CA SER A 153 -18.94 1.51 22.72
C SER A 153 -19.47 0.33 21.91
N GLY A 154 -18.82 -0.81 22.14
CA GLY A 154 -19.20 -2.06 21.51
C GLY A 154 -18.68 -2.28 20.08
N VAL A 155 -18.01 -1.31 19.46
CA VAL A 155 -17.23 -1.59 18.25
C VAL A 155 -16.23 -2.71 18.57
N GLU A 156 -16.17 -3.73 17.72
CA GLU A 156 -15.22 -4.85 17.87
C GLU A 156 -13.96 -4.60 17.03
N VAL A 157 -14.13 -4.03 15.84
CA VAL A 157 -13.03 -3.72 14.91
C VAL A 157 -13.15 -2.27 14.46
N LEU A 158 -12.05 -1.51 14.59
CA LEU A 158 -11.93 -0.14 14.09
C LEU A 158 -10.95 -0.10 12.93
N LEU A 159 -11.45 0.24 11.75
CA LEU A 159 -10.63 0.49 10.57
C LEU A 159 -10.32 1.98 10.48
N THR A 160 -9.04 2.32 10.34
CA THR A 160 -8.59 3.71 10.26
C THR A 160 -7.80 3.90 8.96
N PRO A 161 -8.47 4.37 7.88
CA PRO A 161 -7.83 4.61 6.60
C PRO A 161 -6.83 5.78 6.63
N ASN A 162 -6.23 6.06 5.47
CA ASN A 162 -5.33 7.19 5.31
C ASN A 162 -6.03 8.54 5.61
N GLY A 163 -5.23 9.56 5.94
CA GLY A 163 -5.67 10.93 6.16
C GLY A 163 -4.70 11.72 7.04
N PRO A 164 -5.02 12.99 7.36
CA PRO A 164 -4.13 13.88 8.12
C PRO A 164 -4.08 13.48 9.59
N ALA A 165 -3.16 12.57 9.93
CA ALA A 165 -3.07 11.97 11.26
C ALA A 165 -2.81 12.99 12.38
N SER A 166 -2.02 14.04 12.13
CA SER A 166 -1.75 15.08 13.13
C SER A 166 -3.02 15.87 13.50
N SER A 167 -3.81 16.25 12.49
CA SER A 167 -5.10 16.91 12.69
C SER A 167 -6.09 16.00 13.41
N ALA A 168 -6.16 14.72 13.02
CA ALA A 168 -7.02 13.74 13.67
C ALA A 168 -6.59 13.46 15.12
N TYR A 169 -5.28 13.34 15.38
CA TYR A 169 -4.73 13.18 16.73
C TYR A 169 -5.12 14.34 17.63
N THR A 170 -5.06 15.57 17.10
CA THR A 170 -5.50 16.78 17.81
C THR A 170 -7.01 16.75 18.07
N ALA A 171 -7.80 16.44 17.03
CA ALA A 171 -9.26 16.40 17.10
C ALA A 171 -9.81 15.33 18.05
N LEU A 172 -9.10 14.21 18.24
CA LEU A 172 -9.43 13.21 19.27
C LEU A 172 -9.37 13.81 20.70
N GLY A 173 -8.52 14.81 20.93
CA GLY A 173 -8.24 15.34 22.27
C GLY A 173 -7.70 14.28 23.24
N ASP A 174 -7.50 14.65 24.50
CA ASP A 174 -7.04 13.68 25.51
C ASP A 174 -8.08 12.57 25.75
N ALA A 175 -9.37 12.94 25.76
CA ALA A 175 -10.47 12.00 25.96
C ALA A 175 -10.55 10.93 24.88
N GLY A 176 -10.57 11.30 23.60
CA GLY A 176 -10.64 10.34 22.49
C GLY A 176 -9.39 9.47 22.38
N ARG A 177 -8.20 10.02 22.67
CA ARG A 177 -6.96 9.23 22.71
C ARG A 177 -6.94 8.22 23.86
N ALA A 178 -7.47 8.60 25.03
CA ALA A 178 -7.63 7.70 26.16
C ALA A 178 -8.69 6.62 25.86
N ALA A 179 -9.81 7.00 25.26
CA ALA A 179 -10.88 6.08 24.85
C ALA A 179 -10.37 5.03 23.86
N LEU A 180 -9.64 5.44 22.81
CA LEU A 180 -9.04 4.53 21.84
C LEU A 180 -8.06 3.54 22.51
N GLN A 181 -7.22 4.04 23.42
CA GLN A 181 -6.29 3.21 24.19
C GLN A 181 -7.00 2.20 25.09
N GLN A 182 -8.04 2.63 25.80
CA GLN A 182 -8.78 1.78 26.71
C GLN A 182 -9.58 0.72 25.94
N TRP A 183 -10.26 1.13 24.88
CA TRP A 183 -11.03 0.25 24.00
C TRP A 183 -10.15 -0.88 23.42
N ALA A 184 -8.99 -0.53 22.85
CA ALA A 184 -8.07 -1.51 22.30
C ALA A 184 -7.56 -2.47 23.38
N ARG A 185 -7.17 -1.96 24.56
CA ARG A 185 -6.73 -2.80 25.69
C ARG A 185 -7.82 -3.74 26.21
N ALA A 186 -9.08 -3.36 26.07
CA ALA A 186 -10.24 -4.13 26.52
C ALA A 186 -10.73 -5.16 25.48
N GLY A 187 -9.97 -5.43 24.42
CA GLY A 187 -10.31 -6.43 23.39
C GLY A 187 -10.62 -5.85 22.02
N GLY A 188 -10.60 -4.52 21.86
CA GLY A 188 -10.80 -3.87 20.57
C GLY A 188 -9.68 -4.19 19.56
N ARG A 189 -10.05 -4.38 18.30
CA ARG A 189 -9.11 -4.63 17.21
C ARG A 189 -8.93 -3.38 16.34
N TYR A 190 -7.79 -2.72 16.48
CA TYR A 190 -7.39 -1.59 15.65
C TYR A 190 -6.73 -2.07 14.36
N VAL A 191 -7.14 -1.55 13.21
CA VAL A 191 -6.48 -1.77 11.93
C VAL A 191 -6.30 -0.44 11.22
N GLY A 192 -5.06 -0.03 10.96
CA GLY A 192 -4.77 1.28 10.35
C GLY A 192 -3.69 1.23 9.29
N TRP A 193 -3.73 2.18 8.35
CA TRP A 193 -2.72 2.30 7.31
C TRP A 193 -2.39 3.75 6.98
N ARG A 194 -1.15 4.02 6.54
CA ARG A 194 -0.67 5.38 6.25
C ARG A 194 -0.95 6.34 7.43
N GLY A 195 -1.76 7.38 7.22
CA GLY A 195 -2.24 8.26 8.28
C GLY A 195 -2.85 7.52 9.47
N GLY A 196 -3.69 6.51 9.22
CA GLY A 196 -4.27 5.69 10.28
C GLY A 196 -3.26 4.79 11.01
N ALA A 197 -2.18 4.37 10.36
CA ALA A 197 -1.14 3.62 11.07
C ALA A 197 -0.49 4.45 12.19
N ARG A 198 -0.44 5.78 12.01
CA ARG A 198 0.17 6.72 12.97
C ARG A 198 -0.65 6.93 14.24
N LEU A 199 -1.94 6.55 14.25
CA LEU A 199 -2.79 6.55 15.44
C LEU A 199 -2.84 5.19 16.15
N GLY A 200 -2.21 4.16 15.55
CA GLY A 200 -2.21 2.81 16.08
C GLY A 200 -1.37 2.64 17.34
N LEU A 201 -1.76 1.66 18.16
CA LEU A 201 -1.05 1.31 19.39
C LEU A 201 0.00 0.25 19.04
N THR A 202 1.27 0.66 18.99
CA THR A 202 2.37 -0.21 18.56
C THR A 202 3.66 0.19 19.24
N THR A 203 4.66 -0.69 19.23
CA THR A 203 6.06 -0.31 19.50
C THR A 203 6.90 -0.13 18.25
N ALA A 204 6.32 -0.32 17.05
CA ALA A 204 7.01 -0.05 15.82
C ALA A 204 7.36 1.43 15.71
N THR A 205 8.53 1.73 15.13
CA THR A 205 8.92 3.09 14.78
C THR A 205 8.49 3.37 13.35
N LEU A 206 7.88 4.54 13.16
CA LEU A 206 7.38 5.00 11.88
C LEU A 206 8.23 6.19 11.43
N ALA A 207 8.70 6.16 10.20
CA ALA A 207 9.44 7.27 9.60
C ALA A 207 8.87 7.63 8.23
N GLU A 208 8.92 8.92 7.92
CA GLU A 208 8.69 9.40 6.56
C GLU A 208 9.82 8.88 5.64
N PRO A 209 9.49 8.40 4.44
CA PRO A 209 10.47 7.84 3.52
C PRO A 209 11.45 8.91 3.02
N THR A 210 12.64 8.44 2.64
CA THR A 210 13.66 9.22 1.94
C THR A 210 13.82 8.80 0.47
N SER A 211 13.10 7.77 0.05
CA SER A 211 13.02 7.28 -1.33
C SER A 211 11.98 8.01 -2.18
N ASP A 212 12.21 8.01 -3.49
CA ASP A 212 11.24 8.44 -4.49
C ASP A 212 10.51 7.22 -5.06
N ILE A 213 9.28 7.01 -4.58
CA ILE A 213 8.44 5.88 -4.97
C ILE A 213 7.02 6.37 -5.28
N PRO A 214 6.73 6.78 -6.53
CA PRO A 214 5.41 7.20 -6.98
C PRO A 214 4.59 5.99 -7.41
N GLY A 215 4.06 5.24 -6.43
CA GLY A 215 3.16 4.11 -6.65
C GLY A 215 3.82 2.95 -7.40
N THR A 216 4.48 2.09 -6.65
CA THR A 216 5.34 1.00 -7.14
C THR A 216 5.03 -0.29 -6.40
N LEU A 217 5.07 -1.42 -7.12
CA LEU A 217 4.83 -2.74 -6.54
C LEU A 217 6.14 -3.35 -6.07
N PHE A 218 6.20 -3.68 -4.78
CA PHE A 218 7.31 -4.42 -4.19
C PHE A 218 6.85 -5.81 -3.78
N ARG A 219 7.67 -6.82 -4.10
CA ARG A 219 7.46 -8.15 -3.50
C ARG A 219 7.70 -8.06 -2.00
N VAL A 220 6.78 -8.59 -1.22
CA VAL A 220 6.90 -8.73 0.23
C VAL A 220 6.74 -10.18 0.65
N LYS A 221 7.44 -10.56 1.73
CA LYS A 221 7.36 -11.88 2.37
C LYS A 221 6.25 -11.86 3.40
N VAL A 222 5.43 -12.91 3.41
CA VAL A 222 4.31 -13.06 4.35
C VAL A 222 4.67 -14.18 5.33
N ASP A 223 4.60 -13.89 6.63
CA ASP A 223 4.83 -14.90 7.67
C ASP A 223 3.68 -15.92 7.69
N GLY A 224 3.96 -17.17 7.32
CA GLY A 224 2.98 -18.25 7.29
C GLY A 224 2.40 -18.62 8.66
N ALA A 225 3.05 -18.24 9.76
CA ALA A 225 2.51 -18.41 11.11
C ALA A 225 1.48 -17.33 11.48
N SER A 226 1.48 -16.19 10.77
CA SER A 226 0.53 -15.11 11.00
C SER A 226 -0.88 -15.53 10.57
N PRO A 227 -1.93 -15.25 11.37
CA PRO A 227 -3.32 -15.44 10.93
C PRO A 227 -3.67 -14.59 9.70
N LEU A 228 -2.92 -13.51 9.44
CA LEU A 228 -3.10 -12.66 8.27
C LEU A 228 -2.73 -13.40 6.96
N ALA A 229 -1.87 -14.42 7.00
CA ALA A 229 -1.39 -15.12 5.81
C ALA A 229 -2.43 -16.04 5.15
N ARG A 230 -3.59 -16.26 5.78
CA ARG A 230 -4.60 -17.22 5.33
C ARG A 230 -5.09 -16.91 3.91
N GLY A 231 -4.73 -17.77 2.96
CA GLY A 231 -5.11 -17.64 1.56
C GLY A 231 -4.36 -16.53 0.81
N VAL A 232 -3.26 -16.03 1.37
CA VAL A 232 -2.37 -15.05 0.71
C VAL A 232 -1.20 -15.75 0.04
N GLY A 233 -0.61 -16.76 0.69
CA GLY A 233 0.62 -17.42 0.24
C GLY A 233 1.87 -16.83 0.90
N ALA A 234 3.05 -17.33 0.53
CA ALA A 234 4.33 -16.93 1.14
C ALA A 234 4.80 -15.52 0.74
N THR A 235 4.21 -14.96 -0.32
CA THR A 235 4.51 -13.62 -0.80
C THR A 235 3.23 -12.88 -1.18
N ALA A 236 3.31 -11.56 -1.10
CA ALA A 236 2.33 -10.64 -1.66
C ALA A 236 3.05 -9.49 -2.38
N TRP A 237 2.28 -8.58 -2.96
CA TRP A 237 2.79 -7.41 -3.68
C TRP A 237 2.27 -6.15 -3.00
N ASN A 238 3.15 -5.46 -2.27
CA ASN A 238 2.78 -4.24 -1.58
C ASN A 238 2.87 -3.05 -2.54
N PHE A 239 1.81 -2.24 -2.59
CA PHE A 239 1.73 -1.07 -3.46
C PHE A 239 2.18 0.17 -2.69
N THR A 240 3.45 0.53 -2.83
CA THR A 240 4.10 1.60 -2.05
C THR A 240 4.08 2.91 -2.83
N SER A 241 3.59 3.99 -2.22
CA SER A 241 3.52 5.33 -2.82
C SER A 241 3.90 6.41 -1.81
N TYR A 242 5.20 6.65 -1.64
CA TYR A 242 5.76 7.52 -0.59
C TYR A 242 5.21 7.18 0.81
N ASP A 243 5.06 5.89 1.09
CA ASP A 243 4.50 5.38 2.34
C ASP A 243 5.53 5.31 3.48
N LEU A 244 5.03 5.13 4.70
CA LEU A 244 5.84 5.08 5.91
C LEU A 244 6.84 3.91 5.87
N VAL A 245 8.06 4.17 6.34
CA VAL A 245 9.03 3.11 6.66
C VAL A 245 8.74 2.65 8.09
N ILE A 246 8.33 1.39 8.25
CA ILE A 246 7.99 0.81 9.56
C ILE A 246 9.08 -0.16 10.00
N LYS A 247 9.71 0.11 11.15
CA LYS A 247 10.65 -0.82 11.78
C LYS A 247 10.05 -1.37 13.07
N ALA A 248 10.08 -2.68 13.24
CA ALA A 248 9.54 -3.35 14.41
C ALA A 248 10.44 -4.53 14.81
N SER A 249 10.58 -4.77 16.11
CA SER A 249 11.32 -5.91 16.67
C SER A 249 10.42 -7.11 16.95
N SER A 250 9.10 -6.96 16.84
CA SER A 250 8.12 -8.01 17.07
C SER A 250 6.84 -7.75 16.28
N GLY A 251 6.07 -8.81 16.03
CA GLY A 251 4.78 -8.70 15.34
C GLY A 251 4.90 -8.39 13.85
N VAL A 252 6.03 -8.68 13.20
CA VAL A 252 6.17 -8.48 11.75
C VAL A 252 5.43 -9.59 11.01
N ALA A 253 4.25 -9.30 10.48
CA ALA A 253 3.44 -10.26 9.73
C ALA A 253 3.80 -10.28 8.24
N VAL A 254 4.23 -9.14 7.71
CA VAL A 254 4.67 -8.98 6.31
C VAL A 254 5.89 -8.08 6.28
N ALA A 255 6.95 -8.49 5.59
CA ALA A 255 8.22 -7.78 5.52
C ALA A 255 8.69 -7.60 4.08
N TYR A 256 9.37 -6.50 3.81
CA TYR A 256 10.16 -6.39 2.60
C TYR A 256 11.39 -7.31 2.71
N PRO A 257 11.76 -8.05 1.65
CA PRO A 257 13.06 -8.72 1.58
C PRO A 257 14.20 -7.73 1.84
N GLU A 258 15.36 -8.22 2.26
CA GLU A 258 16.59 -7.40 2.25
C GLU A 258 16.85 -6.86 0.82
N ALA A 259 17.36 -5.63 0.72
CA ALA A 259 17.50 -4.93 -0.56
C ALA A 259 18.47 -5.60 -1.54
N ASP A 260 19.44 -6.36 -1.02
CA ASP A 260 20.41 -7.17 -1.77
C ASP A 260 19.95 -8.61 -2.00
N SER A 261 18.76 -8.98 -1.50
CA SER A 261 18.20 -10.32 -1.65
C SER A 261 17.82 -10.59 -3.11
N PRO A 262 18.00 -11.83 -3.62
CA PRO A 262 17.37 -12.23 -4.89
C PRO A 262 15.84 -12.22 -4.83
N ASP A 263 15.26 -12.14 -3.62
CA ASP A 263 13.84 -11.92 -3.43
C ASP A 263 13.41 -10.45 -3.53
N TRP A 264 14.32 -9.49 -3.60
CA TRP A 264 13.98 -8.11 -3.88
C TRP A 264 13.47 -7.98 -5.32
N PHE A 265 12.23 -7.52 -5.50
CA PHE A 265 11.66 -7.26 -6.83
C PHE A 265 10.78 -6.03 -6.80
N VAL A 266 10.92 -5.24 -7.87
CA VAL A 266 10.23 -3.96 -8.07
C VAL A 266 9.57 -3.99 -9.44
N SER A 267 8.31 -3.55 -9.50
CA SER A 267 7.62 -3.21 -10.74
C SER A 267 7.11 -1.78 -10.64
N GLY A 268 7.58 -0.91 -11.53
CA GLY A 268 7.37 0.54 -11.48
C GLY A 268 8.67 1.31 -11.26
N TYR A 269 8.56 2.56 -10.83
CA TYR A 269 9.70 3.45 -10.61
C TYR A 269 10.13 3.47 -9.14
N GLU A 270 11.44 3.40 -8.89
CA GLU A 270 11.98 3.74 -7.57
C GLU A 270 13.34 4.41 -7.66
N ARG A 271 13.63 5.28 -6.69
CA ARG A 271 14.99 5.68 -6.33
C ARG A 271 15.14 5.66 -4.81
N GLY A 272 16.13 4.90 -4.33
CA GLY A 272 16.46 4.84 -2.91
C GLY A 272 15.61 3.85 -2.11
N ALA A 273 14.87 2.95 -2.76
CA ALA A 273 13.98 2.01 -2.07
C ALA A 273 14.71 0.98 -1.19
N SER A 274 16.05 0.91 -1.23
CA SER A 274 16.83 0.04 -0.34
C SER A 274 16.58 0.33 1.15
N GLU A 275 16.09 1.53 1.50
CA GLU A 275 15.67 1.84 2.88
C GLU A 275 14.53 0.96 3.40
N LEU A 276 13.72 0.38 2.50
CA LEU A 276 12.65 -0.55 2.86
C LEU A 276 13.19 -1.96 3.13
N GLY A 277 14.41 -2.29 2.71
CA GLY A 277 15.01 -3.61 2.90
C GLY A 277 14.95 -4.08 4.35
N GLY A 278 14.38 -5.27 4.60
CA GLY A 278 14.24 -5.85 5.93
C GLY A 278 13.21 -5.17 6.85
N THR A 279 12.52 -4.13 6.37
CA THR A 279 11.51 -3.41 7.15
C THR A 279 10.14 -4.08 7.08
N ALA A 280 9.23 -3.71 7.98
CA ALA A 280 7.88 -4.25 8.01
C ALA A 280 6.98 -3.52 7.00
N ALA A 281 6.23 -4.29 6.21
CA ALA A 281 5.09 -3.78 5.44
C ALA A 281 3.79 -3.89 6.25
N VAL A 282 3.67 -4.90 7.11
CA VAL A 282 2.55 -5.07 8.04
C VAL A 282 3.06 -5.50 9.41
N VAL A 283 2.66 -4.76 10.45
CA VAL A 283 2.89 -5.08 11.85
C VAL A 283 1.56 -5.49 12.49
N ASP A 284 1.58 -6.52 13.32
CA ASP A 284 0.46 -7.10 14.03
C ASP A 284 0.89 -7.39 15.47
N GLN A 285 0.44 -6.55 16.40
CA GLN A 285 0.87 -6.60 17.79
C GLN A 285 -0.32 -6.70 18.76
N PRO A 286 -0.20 -7.50 19.84
CA PRO A 286 -1.19 -7.50 20.91
C PRO A 286 -1.18 -6.18 21.68
N VAL A 287 -2.35 -5.78 22.19
CA VAL A 287 -2.53 -4.57 23.01
C VAL A 287 -3.52 -4.89 24.13
N GLY A 288 -3.02 -5.15 25.35
CA GLY A 288 -3.88 -5.68 26.42
C GLY A 288 -4.53 -6.99 25.96
N GLU A 289 -5.86 -7.08 26.02
CA GLU A 289 -6.63 -8.19 25.46
C GLU A 289 -7.00 -8.02 23.98
N GLY A 290 -6.73 -6.85 23.39
CA GLY A 290 -6.99 -6.57 21.98
C GLY A 290 -5.72 -6.58 21.14
N ARG A 291 -5.77 -5.88 20.01
CA ARG A 291 -4.81 -6.03 18.91
C ARG A 291 -4.72 -4.77 18.06
N SER A 292 -3.53 -4.53 17.51
CA SER A 292 -3.25 -3.42 16.60
C SER A 292 -2.51 -3.92 15.36
N VAL A 293 -3.13 -3.80 14.20
CA VAL A 293 -2.57 -4.17 12.89
C VAL A 293 -2.31 -2.91 12.09
N LEU A 294 -1.07 -2.69 11.67
CA LEU A 294 -0.64 -1.50 10.95
C LEU A 294 -0.06 -1.89 9.60
N PHE A 295 -0.61 -1.33 8.53
CA PHE A 295 -0.04 -1.45 7.19
C PHE A 295 0.75 -0.18 6.87
N ALA A 296 1.96 -0.34 6.33
CA ALA A 296 2.76 0.78 5.85
C ALA A 296 2.05 1.52 4.71
N ALA A 297 1.55 0.75 3.73
CA ALA A 297 0.84 1.23 2.56
C ALA A 297 -0.67 0.95 2.62
N GLU A 298 -1.42 1.51 1.68
CA GLU A 298 -2.85 1.28 1.51
C GLU A 298 -3.10 -0.17 1.06
N PRO A 299 -3.71 -1.05 1.90
CA PRO A 299 -3.94 -2.45 1.54
C PRO A 299 -5.07 -2.64 0.53
N ASN A 300 -5.89 -1.60 0.30
CA ASN A 300 -7.04 -1.61 -0.60
C ASN A 300 -6.95 -0.46 -1.61
N PHE A 301 -5.76 -0.21 -2.16
CA PHE A 301 -5.51 0.94 -3.04
C PHE A 301 -6.47 0.91 -4.23
N ARG A 302 -7.34 1.93 -4.29
CA ARG A 302 -8.41 2.09 -5.28
C ARG A 302 -9.33 0.87 -5.45
N ALA A 303 -9.44 0.02 -4.41
CA ALA A 303 -10.10 -1.29 -4.44
C ALA A 303 -9.58 -2.25 -5.53
N LEU A 304 -8.30 -2.10 -5.90
CA LEU A 304 -7.66 -2.88 -6.95
C LEU A 304 -6.66 -3.90 -6.40
N THR A 305 -6.02 -3.62 -5.27
CA THR A 305 -5.00 -4.49 -4.64
C THR A 305 -5.60 -5.68 -3.90
N ASP A 306 -6.31 -6.56 -4.62
CA ASP A 306 -6.95 -7.75 -4.04
C ASP A 306 -5.99 -8.63 -3.24
N GLY A 307 -4.72 -8.70 -3.65
CA GLY A 307 -3.67 -9.43 -2.94
C GLY A 307 -3.47 -8.97 -1.50
N THR A 308 -3.19 -7.68 -1.29
CA THR A 308 -3.03 -7.11 0.06
C THR A 308 -4.38 -6.84 0.74
N ALA A 309 -5.47 -6.65 -0.01
CA ALA A 309 -6.81 -6.56 0.55
C ALA A 309 -7.25 -7.86 1.23
N ARG A 310 -6.69 -9.02 0.81
CA ARG A 310 -6.89 -10.28 1.53
C ARG A 310 -6.26 -10.26 2.93
N LEU A 311 -5.10 -9.62 3.11
CA LEU A 311 -4.51 -9.40 4.44
C LEU A 311 -5.44 -8.53 5.31
N LEU A 312 -6.00 -7.46 4.74
CA LEU A 312 -7.00 -6.61 5.42
C LEU A 312 -8.26 -7.39 5.79
N TYR A 313 -8.79 -8.21 4.88
CA TYR A 313 -9.93 -9.11 5.15
C TYR A 313 -9.64 -10.02 6.34
N ASN A 314 -8.44 -10.63 6.38
CA ASN A 314 -8.01 -11.47 7.49
C ASN A 314 -7.80 -10.68 8.79
N ALA A 315 -7.38 -9.41 8.71
CA ALA A 315 -7.31 -8.53 9.87
C ALA A 315 -8.72 -8.22 10.43
N ILE A 316 -9.76 -8.16 9.59
CA ILE A 316 -11.14 -7.90 10.05
C ILE A 316 -11.79 -9.17 10.62
N LEU A 317 -11.74 -10.27 9.87
CA LEU A 317 -12.53 -11.48 10.14
C LEU A 317 -11.73 -12.65 10.68
N GLY A 318 -10.40 -12.59 10.55
CA GLY A 318 -9.53 -13.67 10.97
C GLY A 318 -9.41 -13.78 12.49
N PRO A 319 -8.89 -14.91 12.97
CA PRO A 319 -8.62 -15.11 14.38
C PRO A 319 -7.52 -14.15 14.86
N ASP A 320 -7.45 -13.99 16.17
CA ASP A 320 -6.29 -13.35 16.80
C ASP A 320 -5.06 -14.27 16.72
N PRO A 321 -3.84 -13.71 16.66
CA PRO A 321 -2.62 -14.51 16.74
C PRO A 321 -2.54 -15.21 18.09
N ALA A 322 -1.68 -16.23 18.19
CA ALA A 322 -1.38 -16.84 19.48
C ALA A 322 -0.97 -15.76 20.50
N LYS A 323 -1.48 -15.85 21.74
CA LYS A 323 -1.22 -14.83 22.77
C LYS A 323 0.29 -14.65 22.94
N ALA A 324 0.76 -13.43 22.66
CA ALA A 324 2.11 -12.97 22.94
C ALA A 324 2.06 -11.87 24.01
N ALA A 325 3.19 -11.62 24.67
CA ALA A 325 3.26 -10.56 25.67
C ALA A 325 2.94 -9.20 25.04
N ALA A 326 1.90 -8.54 25.55
CA ALA A 326 1.53 -7.20 25.12
C ALA A 326 2.63 -6.19 25.48
N PRO A 327 3.02 -5.28 24.58
CA PRO A 327 3.93 -4.20 24.92
C PRO A 327 3.38 -3.32 26.04
N ARG A 328 4.28 -2.69 26.80
CA ARG A 328 3.90 -1.79 27.90
C ARG A 328 3.08 -0.62 27.35
N ALA A 329 1.99 -0.29 28.04
CA ALA A 329 1.09 0.82 27.70
C ALA A 329 1.84 2.14 27.42
N GLY A 330 2.78 2.51 28.29
CA GLY A 330 3.59 3.73 28.11
C GLY A 330 4.46 3.73 26.84
N ALA A 331 4.96 2.57 26.41
CA ALA A 331 5.73 2.45 25.17
C ALA A 331 4.84 2.69 23.95
N THR A 332 3.65 2.06 23.92
CA THR A 332 2.69 2.26 22.81
C THR A 332 2.19 3.71 22.71
N ALA A 333 1.93 4.36 23.85
CA ALA A 333 1.50 5.75 23.89
C ALA A 333 2.62 6.73 23.50
N LYS A 334 3.89 6.40 23.78
CA LYS A 334 5.04 7.17 23.30
C LYS A 334 5.17 7.06 21.78
N ALA A 335 5.16 5.85 21.23
CA ALA A 335 5.27 5.62 19.78
C ALA A 335 4.12 6.28 19.00
N ALA A 336 2.88 6.21 19.50
CA ALA A 336 1.74 6.90 18.89
C ALA A 336 1.92 8.42 18.85
N ARG A 337 2.48 9.03 19.92
CA ARG A 337 2.81 10.47 19.95
C ARG A 337 3.88 10.84 18.94
N GLU A 338 4.94 10.06 18.87
CA GLU A 338 6.04 10.28 17.90
C GLU A 338 5.53 10.14 16.46
N ALA A 339 4.74 9.11 16.17
CA ALA A 339 4.14 8.89 14.86
C ALA A 339 3.13 10.01 14.50
N ALA A 340 2.33 10.49 15.45
CA ALA A 340 1.43 11.62 15.24
C ALA A 340 2.19 12.93 14.93
N GLY A 341 3.40 13.09 15.46
CA GLY A 341 4.28 14.25 15.22
C GLY A 341 4.93 14.30 13.83
N LEU A 342 4.87 13.22 13.04
CA LEU A 342 5.37 13.26 11.66
C LEU A 342 4.62 14.33 10.83
N PRO A 343 5.23 14.91 9.80
CA PRO A 343 4.53 15.79 8.86
C PRO A 343 3.28 15.13 8.26
N SER A 344 2.27 15.92 7.93
CA SER A 344 1.10 15.45 7.17
C SER A 344 0.99 16.29 5.92
N TYR A 345 0.89 15.64 4.75
CA TYR A 345 0.82 16.32 3.47
C TYR A 345 -0.49 15.95 2.77
N GLU A 346 -1.11 16.93 2.12
CA GLU A 346 -2.30 16.74 1.28
C GLU A 346 -1.86 16.85 -0.19
N SER A 347 -1.80 15.73 -0.91
CA SER A 347 -1.32 15.69 -2.31
C SER A 347 -0.12 16.61 -2.59
N PRO A 348 1.02 16.44 -1.88
CA PRO A 348 2.15 17.33 -2.03
C PRO A 348 2.79 17.20 -3.42
N ILE A 349 3.43 18.27 -3.88
CA ILE A 349 4.36 18.17 -5.01
C ILE A 349 5.71 17.70 -4.45
N ARG A 350 6.35 16.73 -5.07
CA ARG A 350 7.67 16.25 -4.67
C ARG A 350 8.68 16.52 -5.76
N VAL A 351 9.81 17.12 -5.41
CA VAL A 351 10.93 17.38 -6.33
C VAL A 351 12.19 16.87 -5.67
N SER A 352 12.85 15.92 -6.32
CA SER A 352 14.09 15.32 -5.86
C SER A 352 15.18 15.57 -6.89
N VAL A 353 16.33 16.08 -6.45
CA VAL A 353 17.45 16.48 -7.32
C VAL A 353 18.78 16.04 -6.71
N LYS A 354 19.82 15.94 -7.53
CA LYS A 354 21.18 15.73 -7.01
C LYS A 354 21.60 16.92 -6.14
N ALA A 355 22.44 16.68 -5.14
CA ALA A 355 22.93 17.73 -4.23
C ALA A 355 23.57 18.93 -4.96
N ALA A 356 24.21 18.70 -6.10
CA ALA A 356 24.78 19.76 -6.94
C ALA A 356 23.73 20.74 -7.51
N ASP A 357 22.51 20.27 -7.75
CA ASP A 357 21.42 21.05 -8.34
C ASP A 357 20.52 21.73 -7.29
N ALA A 358 20.85 21.56 -6.00
CA ALA A 358 20.00 22.02 -4.90
C ALA A 358 19.77 23.54 -4.92
N ALA A 359 20.85 24.33 -5.11
CA ALA A 359 20.75 25.79 -5.12
C ALA A 359 19.88 26.30 -6.29
N GLY A 360 20.04 25.72 -7.48
CA GLY A 360 19.20 26.04 -8.65
C GLY A 360 17.74 25.69 -8.40
N THR A 361 17.49 24.53 -7.77
CA THR A 361 16.12 24.09 -7.44
C THR A 361 15.45 25.03 -6.44
N VAL A 362 16.17 25.47 -5.40
CA VAL A 362 15.65 26.47 -4.45
C VAL A 362 15.30 27.78 -5.15
N SER A 363 16.10 28.23 -6.12
CA SER A 363 15.79 29.41 -6.93
C SER A 363 14.48 29.24 -7.69
N VAL A 364 14.28 28.09 -8.34
CA VAL A 364 13.02 27.75 -9.05
C VAL A 364 11.84 27.73 -8.08
N LEU A 365 11.94 27.06 -6.93
CA LEU A 365 10.86 26.97 -5.94
C LEU A 365 10.48 28.35 -5.38
N ARG A 366 11.47 29.21 -5.11
CA ARG A 366 11.22 30.60 -4.69
C ARG A 366 10.51 31.42 -5.76
N SER A 367 10.89 31.24 -7.04
CA SER A 367 10.28 31.97 -8.16
C SER A 367 8.77 31.73 -8.30
N VAL A 368 8.26 30.59 -7.83
CA VAL A 368 6.84 30.24 -7.85
C VAL A 368 6.15 30.43 -6.49
N GLY A 369 6.88 30.94 -5.49
CA GLY A 369 6.36 31.16 -4.14
C GLY A 369 6.03 29.86 -3.40
N ALA A 370 6.73 28.76 -3.69
CA ALA A 370 6.50 27.48 -3.01
C ALA A 370 6.94 27.56 -1.53
N ALA A 371 6.20 26.88 -0.66
CA ALA A 371 6.64 26.49 0.68
C ALA A 371 6.98 24.98 0.64
N TRP A 372 8.07 24.58 1.29
CA TRP A 372 8.50 23.18 1.25
C TRP A 372 9.22 22.74 2.52
N ALA A 373 9.18 21.45 2.77
CA ALA A 373 10.12 20.75 3.65
C ALA A 373 11.29 20.21 2.81
N GLU A 374 12.52 20.37 3.31
CA GLU A 374 13.74 19.84 2.67
C GLU A 374 14.27 18.64 3.47
N ARG A 375 14.74 17.62 2.76
CA ARG A 375 15.49 16.50 3.34
C ARG A 375 16.66 16.11 2.45
N ARG A 376 17.74 15.60 3.05
CA ARG A 376 18.94 15.16 2.33
C ARG A 376 19.25 13.71 2.68
N ALA A 377 19.38 12.87 1.66
CA ALA A 377 19.71 11.46 1.80
C ALA A 377 20.44 10.96 0.54
N GLY A 378 21.49 10.15 0.70
CA GLY A 378 22.15 9.48 -0.44
C GLY A 378 22.66 10.40 -1.56
N GLY A 379 23.04 11.65 -1.25
CA GLY A 379 23.46 12.63 -2.27
C GLY A 379 22.30 13.28 -3.06
N VAL A 380 21.05 13.02 -2.66
CA VAL A 380 19.82 13.60 -3.21
C VAL A 380 19.25 14.58 -2.19
N VAL A 381 18.66 15.67 -2.69
CA VAL A 381 17.88 16.63 -1.90
C VAL A 381 16.42 16.50 -2.34
N HIS A 382 15.55 16.22 -1.37
CA HIS A 382 14.13 16.02 -1.55
C HIS A 382 13.39 17.24 -1.02
N TYR A 383 12.59 17.85 -1.88
CA TYR A 383 11.71 18.96 -1.57
C TYR A 383 10.27 18.44 -1.60
N VAL A 384 9.61 18.44 -0.44
CA VAL A 384 8.17 18.16 -0.33
C VAL A 384 7.46 19.49 -0.22
N ILE A 385 6.82 19.90 -1.32
CA ILE A 385 6.19 21.21 -1.47
C ILE A 385 4.74 21.11 -0.99
N ASP A 386 4.36 22.06 -0.15
CA ASP A 386 3.06 22.09 0.49
C ASP A 386 1.94 22.34 -0.53
N ASN A 387 0.88 21.55 -0.43
CA ASN A 387 -0.38 21.73 -1.15
C ASN A 387 -1.56 21.67 -0.14
N PRO A 388 -1.67 22.65 0.77
CA PRO A 388 -2.59 22.54 1.93
C PRO A 388 -4.07 22.47 1.55
N ARG A 389 -4.42 22.84 0.31
CA ARG A 389 -5.77 22.75 -0.25
C ARG A 389 -6.02 21.45 -1.03
N GLY A 390 -5.02 20.58 -1.16
CA GLY A 390 -5.13 19.33 -1.92
C GLY A 390 -5.56 19.55 -3.37
N LEU A 391 -5.07 20.63 -3.99
CA LEU A 391 -5.47 20.95 -5.35
C LEU A 391 -4.82 19.98 -6.35
N PRO A 392 -5.59 19.46 -7.32
CA PRO A 392 -5.02 18.71 -8.42
C PRO A 392 -4.14 19.62 -9.30
N VAL A 393 -3.29 19.00 -10.12
CA VAL A 393 -2.29 19.69 -10.95
C VAL A 393 -2.84 20.85 -11.79
N ASP A 394 -4.04 20.68 -12.36
CA ASP A 394 -4.72 21.63 -13.25
C ASP A 394 -5.30 22.83 -12.50
N HIS A 395 -5.59 22.67 -11.21
CA HIS A 395 -6.08 23.75 -10.35
C HIS A 395 -4.97 24.38 -9.49
N HIS A 396 -3.80 23.75 -9.41
CA HIS A 396 -2.69 24.24 -8.60
C HIS A 396 -1.97 25.43 -9.30
N PRO A 397 -1.67 26.54 -8.61
CA PRO A 397 -1.17 27.79 -9.23
C PRO A 397 0.10 27.66 -10.09
N PHE A 398 0.93 26.66 -9.78
CA PHE A 398 2.21 26.46 -10.47
C PHE A 398 2.57 25.00 -10.76
N ALA A 399 1.79 24.00 -10.33
CA ALA A 399 2.23 22.60 -10.40
C ALA A 399 2.50 22.17 -11.84
N GLY A 400 1.59 22.46 -12.77
CA GLY A 400 1.75 22.12 -14.19
C GLY A 400 2.91 22.83 -14.91
N ARG A 401 3.44 23.94 -14.36
CA ARG A 401 4.56 24.69 -14.95
C ARG A 401 5.91 24.34 -14.33
N LEU A 402 5.93 23.79 -13.11
CA LEU A 402 7.14 23.50 -12.36
C LEU A 402 8.15 22.61 -13.12
N PRO A 403 7.74 21.54 -13.84
CA PRO A 403 8.68 20.69 -14.56
C PRO A 403 9.42 21.43 -15.68
N SER A 404 8.70 22.33 -16.37
CA SER A 404 9.28 23.18 -17.42
C SER A 404 10.26 24.19 -16.83
N LEU A 405 9.96 24.75 -15.65
CA LEU A 405 10.87 25.68 -14.96
C LEU A 405 12.15 24.98 -14.47
N ILE A 406 12.03 23.77 -13.91
CA ILE A 406 13.19 22.94 -13.52
C ILE A 406 14.08 22.66 -14.75
N ARG A 407 13.46 22.26 -15.87
CA ARG A 407 14.19 22.02 -17.12
C ARG A 407 14.88 23.28 -17.66
N ALA A 408 14.18 24.43 -17.64
CA ALA A 408 14.73 25.70 -18.10
C ALA A 408 15.92 26.18 -17.25
N ALA A 409 15.97 25.79 -15.97
CA ALA A 409 17.12 26.01 -15.09
C ALA A 409 18.29 25.05 -15.32
N GLY A 410 18.22 24.16 -16.32
CA GLY A 410 19.27 23.17 -16.62
C GLY A 410 19.34 22.01 -15.63
N ILE A 411 18.32 21.82 -14.79
CA ILE A 411 18.32 20.82 -13.73
C ILE A 411 17.74 19.50 -14.27
N ALA A 412 18.49 18.40 -14.08
CA ALA A 412 18.03 17.05 -14.37
C ALA A 412 17.49 16.42 -13.08
N PRO A 413 16.17 16.36 -12.87
CA PRO A 413 15.63 15.85 -11.62
C PRO A 413 15.88 14.35 -11.46
N VAL A 414 16.07 13.93 -10.21
CA VAL A 414 16.01 12.52 -9.81
C VAL A 414 14.57 12.04 -9.97
N ALA A 415 13.60 12.77 -9.39
CA ALA A 415 12.16 12.51 -9.52
C ALA A 415 11.37 13.80 -9.35
N VAL A 416 10.24 13.93 -10.05
CA VAL A 416 9.23 14.97 -9.84
C VAL A 416 7.86 14.31 -9.85
N THR A 417 7.14 14.43 -8.75
CA THR A 417 5.77 13.90 -8.59
C THR A 417 4.82 15.05 -8.32
N LEU A 418 3.81 15.19 -9.18
CA LEU A 418 2.76 16.19 -9.05
C LEU A 418 1.59 15.68 -8.18
N PRO A 419 0.70 16.59 -7.72
CA PRO A 419 -0.39 16.29 -6.78
C PRO A 419 -1.42 15.30 -7.29
#